data_AF-A0A1A3NQE8-F1
#
_entry.id   AF-A0A1A3NQE8-F1
#
_cell.length_a   1.000
_cell.length_b   1.000
_cell.length_c   1.000
_cell.angle_alpha   90.00
_cell.angle_beta   90.00
_cell.angle_gamma   90.00
#
_symmetry.space_group_name_H-M   'P 1'
#
loop_
_entity.id
_entity.type
_entity.pdbx_description
1 polymer ?
#
loop_
_entity_poly.entity_id
_entity_poly.type
_entity_poly.pdbx_seq_one_letter_code
_entity_poly.pdbx_strand_id
1 'polypeptide(L)'
;MSATSYRPSNRAWLSRLLSRQPHQTIGEDPNDPYLLRWYVIPRNRFINVYLHKFMRDDADTLHDHPWWFVSLILRGGYIEHTESPDRKMVLRCRTSIFDVRSPWWRRCIAFRPATWRHQVVLPHTPDGGRVPCWTLIITGRNTRTWGFWCPTYSGLYTNRRRVGERFVPWQQFTSGAGCGEVA
;
A
#
# COMPACT_ATOMS: atom_id res chain seq x y z
N MET A 1 5.92 -15.80 10.42
CA MET A 1 6.24 -14.87 11.53
C MET A 1 5.74 -13.49 11.13
N SER A 2 5.25 -12.73 12.11
CA SER A 2 4.52 -11.47 11.97
C SER A 2 5.20 -10.47 11.03
N ALA A 3 4.45 -9.74 10.21
CA ALA A 3 4.93 -8.56 9.49
C ALA A 3 5.61 -7.64 10.52
N THR A 4 6.95 -7.68 10.57
CA THR A 4 7.75 -6.99 11.59
C THR A 4 7.70 -5.50 11.29
N SER A 5 6.63 -4.84 11.73
CA SER A 5 6.53 -3.40 11.77
C SER A 5 7.37 -2.91 12.95
N TYR A 6 8.70 -3.06 12.86
CA TYR A 6 9.60 -2.31 13.72
C TYR A 6 9.26 -0.84 13.47
N ARG A 7 8.72 -0.17 14.50
CA ARG A 7 8.42 1.26 14.47
C ARG A 7 9.68 2.00 14.90
N PRO A 8 10.40 2.65 13.99
CA PRO A 8 11.63 3.36 14.31
C PRO A 8 11.31 4.50 15.29
N SER A 9 12.14 4.64 16.32
CA SER A 9 12.08 5.83 17.18
C SER A 9 12.58 7.07 16.44
N ASN A 10 12.15 8.26 16.89
CA ASN A 10 12.62 9.52 16.31
C ASN A 10 14.10 9.83 16.67
N ARG A 11 14.73 9.09 17.59
CA ARG A 11 16.09 9.40 18.08
C ARG A 11 17.16 9.35 16.98
N ALA A 12 17.05 8.38 16.08
CA ALA A 12 17.98 8.21 14.96
C ALA A 12 17.36 8.64 13.61
N TRP A 13 16.29 9.44 13.64
CA TRP A 13 15.54 9.79 12.44
C TRP A 13 16.41 10.53 11.40
N LEU A 14 17.11 11.59 11.83
CA LEU A 14 17.89 12.42 10.93
C LEU A 14 19.08 11.66 10.35
N SER A 15 19.84 10.95 11.19
CA SER A 15 20.99 10.17 10.73
C SER A 15 20.58 9.08 9.73
N ARG A 16 19.45 8.41 9.94
CA ARG A 16 18.87 7.45 8.98
C ARG A 16 18.43 8.12 7.68
N LEU A 17 17.80 9.29 7.76
CA LEU A 17 17.40 10.03 6.57
C LEU A 17 18.62 10.46 5.72
N LEU A 18 19.65 10.99 6.38
CA LEU A 18 20.89 11.43 5.72
C LEU A 18 21.70 10.27 5.15
N SER A 19 21.66 9.08 5.77
CA SER A 19 22.29 7.88 5.21
C SER A 19 21.56 7.29 4.01
N ARG A 20 20.40 7.86 3.63
CA ARG A 20 19.53 7.40 2.54
C ARG A 20 18.98 5.99 2.73
N GLN A 21 19.16 5.40 3.91
CA GLN A 21 18.59 4.09 4.24
C GLN A 21 17.13 4.24 4.67
N PRO A 22 16.24 3.29 4.31
CA PRO A 22 14.86 3.35 4.73
C PRO A 22 14.76 3.28 6.25
N HIS A 23 13.85 4.07 6.83
CA HIS A 23 13.53 3.96 8.26
C HIS A 23 12.81 2.65 8.54
N GLN A 24 11.98 2.19 7.60
CA GLN A 24 11.21 0.97 7.71
C GLN A 24 11.19 0.19 6.39
N THR A 25 11.58 -1.08 6.44
CA THR A 25 11.39 -2.06 5.37
C THR A 25 10.17 -2.92 5.72
N ILE A 26 9.18 -2.97 4.83
CA ILE A 26 7.93 -3.70 5.05
C ILE A 26 7.87 -4.85 4.05
N GLY A 27 7.64 -6.06 4.54
CA GLY A 27 7.65 -7.30 3.79
C GLY A 27 8.13 -8.43 4.69
N GLU A 28 7.81 -9.67 4.35
CA GLU A 28 8.30 -10.85 5.09
C GLU A 28 9.75 -11.19 4.73
N ASP A 29 10.09 -11.05 3.44
CA ASP A 29 11.44 -11.26 2.93
C ASP A 29 12.20 -9.92 2.86
N PRO A 30 13.31 -9.76 3.61
CA PRO A 30 14.17 -8.57 3.50
C PRO A 30 14.82 -8.39 2.12
N ASN A 31 15.01 -9.48 1.36
CA ASN A 31 15.61 -9.45 0.02
C ASN A 31 14.58 -9.12 -1.08
N ASP A 32 13.30 -9.37 -0.82
CA ASP A 32 12.18 -8.98 -1.70
C ASP A 32 11.13 -8.18 -0.91
N PRO A 33 11.49 -6.98 -0.42
CA PRO A 33 10.61 -6.18 0.42
C PRO A 33 9.39 -5.74 -0.39
N TYR A 34 8.24 -5.62 0.24
CA TYR A 34 7.03 -5.07 -0.38
C TYR A 34 7.12 -3.54 -0.52
N LEU A 35 7.51 -2.85 0.55
CA LEU A 35 7.56 -1.39 0.60
C LEU A 35 8.76 -0.91 1.43
N LEU A 36 9.56 -0.04 0.85
CA LEU A 36 10.56 0.73 1.60
C LEU A 36 9.98 2.08 1.98
N ARG A 37 10.15 2.49 3.23
CA ARG A 37 9.56 3.71 3.77
C ARG A 37 10.61 4.55 4.49
N TRP A 38 10.74 5.79 4.05
CA TRP A 38 11.47 6.85 4.72
C TRP A 38 10.50 7.83 5.36
N TYR A 39 10.86 8.32 6.53
CA TYR A 39 10.15 9.38 7.22
C TYR A 39 10.79 10.70 6.83
N VAL A 40 10.08 11.54 6.08
CA VAL A 40 10.59 12.84 5.61
C VAL A 40 10.61 13.88 6.72
N ILE A 41 9.75 13.69 7.73
CA ILE A 41 9.76 14.42 9.00
C ILE A 41 9.73 13.42 10.17
N PRO A 42 10.15 13.80 11.38
CA PRO A 42 9.96 12.97 12.57
C PRO A 42 8.48 12.61 12.75
N ARG A 43 8.22 11.35 13.11
CA ARG A 43 6.85 10.89 13.27
C ARG A 43 6.15 11.60 14.42
N ASN A 44 4.88 11.92 14.24
CA ASN A 44 4.03 12.51 15.27
C ASN A 44 2.56 12.03 15.12
N ARG A 45 1.71 12.41 16.06
CA ARG A 45 0.31 11.97 16.15
C ARG A 45 -0.65 12.68 15.19
N PHE A 46 -0.22 13.76 14.54
CA PHE A 46 -1.10 14.66 13.78
C PHE A 46 -0.96 14.49 12.27
N ILE A 47 0.26 14.69 11.75
CA ILE A 47 0.57 14.63 10.33
C ILE A 47 1.91 13.94 10.17
N ASN A 48 1.99 12.98 9.26
CA ASN A 48 3.25 12.36 8.90
C ASN A 48 3.49 12.48 7.39
N VAL A 49 4.75 12.58 7.01
CA VAL A 49 5.17 12.64 5.61
C VAL A 49 6.15 11.51 5.36
N TYR A 50 5.80 10.64 4.41
CA TYR A 50 6.57 9.45 4.07
C TYR A 50 6.99 9.48 2.61
N LEU A 51 8.24 9.14 2.34
CA LEU A 51 8.66 8.73 1.01
C LEU A 51 8.56 7.21 0.97
N HIS A 52 7.83 6.70 -0.01
CA HIS A 52 7.61 5.28 -0.24
C HIS A 52 8.26 4.86 -1.55
N LYS A 53 8.85 3.67 -1.54
CA LYS A 53 9.20 2.92 -2.75
C LYS A 53 8.47 1.59 -2.70
N PHE A 54 7.41 1.47 -3.49
CA PHE A 54 6.74 0.20 -3.71
C PHE A 54 7.63 -0.68 -4.56
N MET A 55 7.87 -1.88 -4.07
CA MET A 55 8.74 -2.89 -4.66
C MET A 55 7.93 -4.13 -5.07
N ARG A 56 6.76 -4.33 -4.46
CA ARG A 56 5.80 -5.38 -4.81
C ARG A 56 4.37 -4.87 -4.83
N ASP A 57 3.50 -5.70 -5.41
CA ASP A 57 2.05 -5.56 -5.36
C ASP A 57 1.54 -5.77 -3.93
N ASP A 58 0.37 -5.19 -3.64
CA ASP A 58 -0.40 -5.55 -2.46
C ASP A 58 -0.83 -7.02 -2.49
N ALA A 59 -1.25 -7.54 -1.34
CA ALA A 59 -2.03 -8.78 -1.30
C ALA A 59 -3.29 -8.65 -2.18
N ASP A 60 -3.80 -9.78 -2.69
CA ASP A 60 -4.95 -9.81 -3.61
C ASP A 60 -6.31 -9.56 -2.91
N THR A 61 -6.36 -8.50 -2.12
CA THR A 61 -7.46 -8.13 -1.25
C THR A 61 -7.45 -6.62 -1.06
N LEU A 62 -8.63 -6.00 -1.09
CA LEU A 62 -8.75 -4.59 -0.76
C LEU A 62 -8.43 -4.38 0.71
N HIS A 63 -7.72 -3.30 1.02
CA HIS A 63 -7.44 -2.88 2.39
C HIS A 63 -7.72 -1.40 2.57
N ASP A 64 -7.97 -0.99 3.81
CA ASP A 64 -8.16 0.41 4.17
C ASP A 64 -7.02 0.93 5.05
N HIS A 65 -7.16 2.16 5.58
CA HIS A 65 -6.11 2.78 6.37
C HIS A 65 -6.68 3.40 7.66
N PRO A 66 -5.87 3.47 8.73
CA PRO A 66 -6.33 4.03 10.00
C PRO A 66 -6.40 5.57 9.99
N TRP A 67 -5.97 6.21 8.89
CA TRP A 67 -5.90 7.65 8.67
C TRP A 67 -6.27 7.97 7.23
N TRP A 68 -6.74 9.20 6.97
CA TRP A 68 -6.76 9.72 5.60
C TRP A 68 -5.34 9.92 5.09
N PHE A 69 -5.17 9.92 3.77
CA PHE A 69 -3.89 10.26 3.17
C PHE A 69 -4.01 10.90 1.79
N VAL A 70 -2.98 11.67 1.43
CA VAL A 70 -2.75 12.16 0.06
C VAL A 70 -1.50 11.46 -0.47
N SER A 71 -1.58 10.92 -1.68
CA SER A 71 -0.45 10.35 -2.40
C SER A 71 -0.03 11.23 -3.55
N LEU A 72 1.27 11.39 -3.72
CA LEU A 72 1.91 12.04 -4.85
C LEU A 72 2.91 11.08 -5.50
N ILE A 73 2.70 10.69 -6.75
CA ILE A 73 3.62 9.81 -7.49
C ILE A 73 4.77 10.66 -8.02
N LEU A 74 5.97 10.36 -7.54
CA LEU A 74 7.21 11.06 -7.90
C LEU A 74 7.92 10.41 -9.08
N ARG A 75 7.81 9.09 -9.22
CA ARG A 75 8.40 8.33 -10.34
C ARG A 75 7.69 6.98 -10.52
N GLY A 76 7.38 6.64 -11.76
CA GLY A 76 6.69 5.41 -12.13
C GLY A 76 5.17 5.57 -12.07
N GLY A 77 4.49 4.52 -11.63
CA GLY A 77 3.04 4.50 -11.49
C GLY A 77 2.56 3.17 -10.94
N TYR A 78 1.27 3.08 -10.63
CA TYR A 78 0.62 1.83 -10.24
C TYR A 78 -0.83 1.82 -10.68
N ILE A 79 -1.42 0.63 -10.76
CA ILE A 79 -2.85 0.45 -10.93
C ILE A 79 -3.46 0.36 -9.54
N GLU A 80 -4.50 1.14 -9.30
CA GLU A 80 -5.26 1.09 -8.07
C GLU A 80 -6.62 0.43 -8.33
N HIS A 81 -6.87 -0.68 -7.67
CA HIS A 81 -8.18 -1.32 -7.63
C HIS A 81 -8.97 -0.74 -6.45
N THR A 82 -10.25 -0.43 -6.66
CA THR A 82 -11.11 0.17 -5.64
C THR A 82 -12.41 -0.61 -5.48
N GLU A 83 -13.03 -0.46 -4.33
CA GLU A 83 -14.40 -0.93 -4.09
C GLU A 83 -15.40 -0.09 -4.90
N SER A 84 -15.70 -0.50 -6.12
CA SER A 84 -16.84 -0.01 -6.87
C SER A 84 -17.59 -1.19 -7.47
N PRO A 85 -18.91 -1.08 -7.75
CA PRO A 85 -19.70 -2.17 -8.31
C PRO A 85 -19.12 -2.74 -9.61
N ASP A 86 -18.37 -1.92 -10.34
CA ASP A 86 -17.67 -2.23 -11.59
C ASP A 86 -16.15 -2.49 -11.42
N ARG A 87 -15.64 -2.57 -10.19
CA ARG A 87 -14.21 -2.73 -9.86
C ARG A 87 -13.32 -1.76 -10.66
N LYS A 88 -13.62 -0.46 -10.62
CA LYS A 88 -12.84 0.55 -11.37
C LYS A 88 -11.36 0.42 -11.05
N MET A 89 -10.61 0.08 -12.08
CA MET A 89 -9.15 0.13 -12.06
C MET A 89 -8.73 1.53 -12.46
N VAL A 90 -8.07 2.24 -11.55
CA VAL A 90 -7.56 3.57 -11.82
C VAL A 90 -6.06 3.48 -12.01
N LEU A 91 -5.60 3.66 -13.25
CA LEU A 91 -4.18 3.88 -13.51
C LEU A 91 -3.75 5.19 -12.84
N ARG A 92 -2.85 5.09 -11.87
CA ARG A 92 -2.24 6.22 -11.16
C ARG A 92 -0.86 6.47 -11.76
N CYS A 93 -0.81 7.48 -12.65
CA CYS A 93 0.40 7.97 -13.31
C CYS A 93 1.12 6.90 -14.16
N ARG A 94 1.93 7.31 -15.13
CA ARG A 94 2.92 6.43 -15.80
C ARG A 94 4.34 7.01 -15.78
N THR A 95 4.46 8.26 -15.35
CA THR A 95 5.70 9.04 -15.45
C THR A 95 6.06 9.60 -14.08
N SER A 96 5.65 10.84 -13.80
CA SER A 96 5.95 11.58 -12.59
C SER A 96 5.05 12.81 -12.51
N ILE A 97 4.76 13.29 -11.29
CA ILE A 97 4.11 14.59 -11.10
C ILE A 97 4.90 15.75 -11.75
N PHE A 98 6.23 15.64 -11.87
CA PHE A 98 7.06 16.71 -12.42
C PHE A 98 6.96 16.82 -13.95
N ASP A 99 6.40 15.82 -14.62
CA ASP A 99 6.12 15.84 -16.05
C ASP A 99 4.79 16.55 -16.33
N VAL A 100 4.75 17.86 -16.04
CA VAL A 100 3.54 18.70 -16.17
C VAL A 100 3.01 18.82 -17.60
N ARG A 101 3.82 18.42 -18.60
CA ARG A 101 3.41 18.35 -20.01
C ARG A 101 2.57 17.11 -20.30
N SER A 102 2.67 16.06 -19.50
CA SER A 102 1.84 14.87 -19.63
C SER A 102 0.39 15.16 -19.24
N PRO A 103 -0.61 14.87 -20.08
CA PRO A 103 -2.02 15.06 -19.70
C PRO A 103 -2.44 14.20 -18.50
N TRP A 104 -1.59 13.25 -18.09
CA TRP A 104 -1.82 12.33 -16.97
C TRP A 104 -1.21 12.81 -15.65
N TRP A 105 -0.53 13.95 -15.59
CA TRP A 105 0.14 14.44 -14.36
C TRP A 105 -0.83 14.57 -13.18
N ARG A 106 -2.08 14.97 -13.44
CA ARG A 106 -3.14 15.07 -12.41
C ARG A 106 -3.49 13.73 -11.77
N ARG A 107 -3.25 12.60 -12.46
CA ARG A 107 -3.48 11.25 -11.90
C ARG A 107 -2.35 10.81 -10.96
N CYS A 108 -1.27 11.58 -10.88
CA CYS A 108 -0.16 11.36 -9.96
C CYS A 108 -0.47 11.88 -8.55
N ILE A 109 -1.52 12.68 -8.35
CA ILE A 109 -2.01 13.11 -7.03
C ILE A 109 -3.39 12.51 -6.73
N ALA A 110 -3.61 12.01 -5.51
CA ALA A 110 -4.90 11.50 -5.08
C ALA A 110 -5.09 11.57 -3.56
N PHE A 111 -6.26 12.05 -3.13
CA PHE A 111 -6.71 12.01 -1.74
C PHE A 111 -7.56 10.76 -1.49
N ARG A 112 -7.39 10.15 -0.32
CA ARG A 112 -8.15 8.98 0.14
C ARG A 112 -8.56 9.15 1.59
N PRO A 113 -9.86 9.06 1.91
CA PRO A 113 -10.31 9.00 3.30
C PRO A 113 -9.82 7.70 3.97
N ALA A 114 -9.86 7.64 5.31
CA ALA A 114 -9.46 6.45 6.06
C ALA A 114 -10.26 5.19 5.67
N THR A 115 -11.52 5.36 5.26
CA THR A 115 -12.41 4.28 4.79
C THR A 115 -12.13 3.81 3.36
N TRP A 116 -11.20 4.44 2.65
CA TRP A 116 -10.94 4.12 1.25
C TRP A 116 -10.32 2.73 1.14
N ARG A 117 -11.10 1.78 0.59
CA ARG A 117 -10.65 0.42 0.35
C ARG A 117 -9.99 0.33 -1.01
N HIS A 118 -8.75 -0.11 -1.03
CA HIS A 118 -7.97 -0.20 -2.25
C HIS A 118 -6.92 -1.32 -2.25
N GLN A 119 -6.41 -1.60 -3.44
CA GLN A 119 -5.27 -2.50 -3.67
C GLN A 119 -4.40 -1.86 -4.77
N VAL A 120 -3.10 -1.83 -4.51
CA VAL A 120 -2.06 -1.32 -5.38
C VAL A 120 -1.39 -2.48 -6.11
N VAL A 121 -1.38 -2.40 -7.43
CA VAL A 121 -0.70 -3.36 -8.31
C VAL A 121 0.31 -2.60 -9.16
N LEU A 122 1.57 -3.03 -9.12
CA LEU A 122 2.65 -2.44 -9.90
C LEU A 122 2.56 -2.92 -11.35
N PRO A 123 2.97 -2.08 -12.33
CA PRO A 123 3.15 -2.53 -13.69
C PRO A 123 4.28 -3.56 -13.77
N HIS A 124 4.12 -4.55 -14.63
CA HIS A 124 5.15 -5.56 -14.90
C HIS A 124 5.82 -5.28 -16.25
N THR A 125 7.11 -5.58 -16.35
CA THR A 125 7.89 -5.55 -17.60
C THR A 125 7.60 -6.79 -18.44
N PRO A 126 7.91 -6.80 -19.75
CA PRO A 126 7.63 -7.96 -20.62
C PRO A 126 8.27 -9.28 -20.17
N ASP A 127 9.38 -9.21 -19.44
CA ASP A 127 10.12 -10.32 -18.83
C ASP A 127 9.58 -10.72 -17.44
N GLY A 128 8.47 -10.12 -16.98
CA GLY A 128 7.83 -10.44 -15.71
C GLY A 128 8.42 -9.72 -14.49
N GLY A 129 9.36 -8.80 -14.69
CA GLY A 129 9.89 -7.94 -13.63
C GLY A 129 8.85 -6.91 -13.15
N ARG A 130 8.91 -6.51 -11.88
CA ARG A 130 8.02 -5.47 -11.32
C ARG A 130 8.68 -4.09 -11.46
N VAL A 131 7.94 -3.10 -11.95
CA VAL A 131 8.42 -1.71 -12.04
C VAL A 131 8.16 -0.99 -10.72
N PRO A 132 9.20 -0.56 -9.97
CA PRO A 132 8.99 0.13 -8.70
C PRO A 132 8.31 1.48 -8.87
N CYS A 133 7.47 1.86 -7.90
CA CYS A 133 6.82 3.16 -7.86
C CYS A 133 7.26 3.97 -6.63
N TRP A 134 7.67 5.22 -6.86
CA TRP A 134 8.04 6.15 -5.81
C TRP A 134 6.90 7.12 -5.52
N THR A 135 6.51 7.24 -4.27
CA THR A 135 5.47 8.18 -3.84
C THR A 135 5.86 8.98 -2.61
N LEU A 136 5.40 10.23 -2.56
CA LEU A 136 5.32 10.99 -1.33
C LEU A 136 3.90 10.87 -0.78
N ILE A 137 3.79 10.44 0.47
CA ILE A 137 2.52 10.22 1.14
C ILE A 137 2.43 11.14 2.35
N ILE A 138 1.31 11.86 2.46
CA ILE A 138 0.97 12.66 3.64
C ILE A 138 -0.21 11.97 4.32
N THR A 139 -0.07 11.63 5.59
CA THR A 139 -1.11 10.95 6.37
C THR A 139 -1.61 11.79 7.53
N GLY A 140 -2.90 11.69 7.84
CA GLY A 140 -3.52 12.32 9.00
C GLY A 140 -3.31 11.60 10.34
N ARG A 141 -4.17 11.99 11.30
CA ARG A 141 -4.31 11.34 12.61
C ARG A 141 -4.87 9.93 12.45
N ASN A 142 -4.46 9.02 13.33
CA ASN A 142 -5.13 7.74 13.48
C ASN A 142 -6.55 7.97 14.04
N THR A 143 -7.56 7.57 13.28
CA THR A 143 -8.99 7.71 13.61
C THR A 143 -9.73 6.38 13.71
N ARG A 144 -9.14 5.26 13.30
CA ARG A 144 -9.80 3.95 13.26
C ARG A 144 -8.84 2.78 13.24
N THR A 145 -9.36 1.58 13.48
CA THR A 145 -8.68 0.33 13.11
C THR A 145 -8.71 0.15 11.59
N TRP A 146 -7.72 -0.56 11.06
CA TRP A 146 -7.59 -0.84 9.63
C TRP A 146 -7.29 -2.31 9.38
N GLY A 147 -7.50 -2.75 8.15
CA GLY A 147 -7.32 -4.14 7.78
C GLY A 147 -7.73 -4.44 6.35
N PHE A 148 -7.97 -5.72 6.10
CA PHE A 148 -8.19 -6.29 4.78
C PHE A 148 -9.62 -6.80 4.65
N TRP A 149 -10.19 -6.69 3.46
CA TRP A 149 -11.53 -7.15 3.12
C TRP A 149 -11.43 -8.44 2.33
N CYS A 150 -11.62 -9.54 3.04
CA CYS A 150 -11.41 -10.89 2.56
C CYS A 150 -12.69 -11.47 1.99
N PRO A 151 -12.66 -12.10 0.80
CA PRO A 151 -13.83 -12.78 0.27
C PRO A 151 -14.28 -13.89 1.22
N THR A 152 -15.59 -14.08 1.32
CA THR A 152 -16.19 -15.22 2.01
C THR A 152 -16.91 -16.08 0.99
N TYR A 153 -16.71 -17.39 1.09
CA TYR A 153 -17.30 -18.38 0.18
C TYR A 153 -18.24 -19.31 0.92
N SER A 154 -19.30 -19.77 0.24
CA SER A 154 -20.14 -20.89 0.68
C SER A 154 -20.06 -22.04 -0.33
N GLY A 155 -20.33 -23.26 0.13
CA GLY A 155 -20.28 -24.47 -0.68
C GLY A 155 -19.07 -25.35 -0.39
N LEU A 156 -19.11 -26.58 -0.92
CA LEU A 156 -18.01 -27.55 -0.83
C LEU A 156 -16.91 -27.18 -1.82
N TYR A 157 -15.69 -27.72 -1.61
CA TYR A 157 -14.46 -27.36 -2.35
C TYR A 157 -14.62 -27.18 -3.87
N THR A 158 -15.41 -28.03 -4.53
CA THR A 158 -15.59 -28.02 -6.00
C THR A 158 -16.62 -27.00 -6.52
N ASN A 159 -17.40 -26.36 -5.64
CA ASN A 159 -18.44 -25.39 -6.04
C ASN A 159 -18.56 -24.24 -5.02
N ARG A 160 -17.42 -23.60 -4.72
CA ARG A 160 -17.38 -22.42 -3.85
C ARG A 160 -17.95 -21.20 -4.57
N ARG A 161 -19.01 -20.61 -4.02
CA ARG A 161 -19.58 -19.35 -4.50
C ARG A 161 -19.22 -18.23 -3.53
N ARG A 162 -18.73 -17.09 -4.05
CA ARG A 162 -18.52 -15.89 -3.22
C ARG A 162 -19.88 -15.40 -2.71
N VAL A 163 -20.04 -15.34 -1.40
CA VAL A 163 -21.26 -14.89 -0.72
C VAL A 163 -21.11 -13.52 -0.06
N GLY A 164 -19.90 -13.01 0.02
CA GLY A 164 -19.65 -11.70 0.60
C GLY A 164 -18.16 -11.47 0.87
N GLU A 165 -17.91 -10.66 1.89
CA GLU A 165 -16.59 -10.36 2.40
C GLU A 165 -16.63 -10.12 3.90
N ARG A 166 -15.49 -10.32 4.55
CA ARG A 166 -15.28 -10.08 5.97
C ARG A 166 -14.07 -9.18 6.18
N PHE A 167 -14.15 -8.31 7.18
CA PHE A 167 -13.01 -7.51 7.61
C PHE A 167 -12.05 -8.35 8.47
N VAL A 168 -10.78 -8.31 8.14
CA VAL A 168 -9.68 -8.95 8.87
C VAL A 168 -8.73 -7.86 9.35
N PRO A 169 -8.61 -7.60 10.66
CA PRO A 169 -7.67 -6.63 11.19
C PRO A 169 -6.24 -6.92 10.73
N TRP A 170 -5.46 -5.88 10.42
CA TRP A 170 -4.11 -6.06 9.87
C TRP A 170 -3.18 -6.91 10.74
N GLN A 171 -3.39 -6.93 12.06
CA GLN A 171 -2.60 -7.76 12.99
C GLN A 171 -2.82 -9.26 12.79
N GLN A 172 -3.98 -9.64 12.25
CA GLN A 172 -4.40 -11.02 12.01
C GLN A 172 -4.18 -11.44 10.56
N PHE A 173 -3.81 -10.51 9.68
CA PHE A 173 -3.54 -10.79 8.27
C PHE A 173 -2.07 -11.20 8.10
N THR A 174 -1.82 -12.46 7.74
CA THR A 174 -0.47 -12.98 7.47
C THR A 174 -0.32 -13.26 5.99
N SER A 175 0.83 -12.95 5.39
CA SER A 175 1.08 -13.08 3.96
C SER A 175 0.88 -14.50 3.41
N GLY A 176 1.14 -15.54 4.23
CA GLY A 176 1.04 -16.94 3.82
C GLY A 176 -0.35 -17.56 3.87
N ALA A 177 -1.24 -17.03 4.71
CA ALA A 177 -2.66 -17.47 4.76
C ALA A 177 -3.60 -16.44 4.11
N GLY A 178 -3.13 -15.20 3.91
CA GLY A 178 -3.91 -14.05 3.46
C GLY A 178 -5.23 -13.94 4.23
N CYS A 179 -6.31 -14.32 3.56
CA CYS A 179 -7.66 -14.37 4.09
C CYS A 179 -8.01 -15.60 4.94
N GLY A 180 -7.03 -16.38 5.35
CA GLY A 180 -7.22 -17.67 6.01
C GLY A 180 -7.52 -18.80 5.02
N GLU A 181 -7.20 -18.62 3.73
CA GLU A 181 -7.30 -19.67 2.72
C GLU A 181 -5.99 -20.44 2.69
N VAL A 182 -5.75 -21.24 3.73
CA VAL A 182 -4.70 -22.27 3.69
C VAL A 182 -5.36 -23.61 3.39
N ALA A 183 -5.09 -24.09 2.16
CA ALA A 183 -5.25 -25.44 1.60
C ALA A 183 -6.62 -26.12 1.69
#